data_AF-S8ALF4-F1
#
_entry.id   AF-S8ALF4-F1
#
_cell.length_a   1.000
_cell.length_b   1.000
_cell.length_c   1.000
_cell.angle_alpha   90.00
_cell.angle_beta   90.00
_cell.angle_gamma   90.00
#
_symmetry.space_group_name_H-M   'P 1'
#
loop_
_entity.id
_entity.type
_entity.pdbx_description
1 polymer ?
#
loop_
_entity_poly.entity_id
_entity_poly.type
_entity_poly.pdbx_seq_one_letter_code
_entity_poly.pdbx_strand_id
1 'polypeptide(L)'
;MPSNGLRTSLRTRRWLFSLPPIEWLSLRIQEALIGALRQGPIPQHVAFVMDGNRRFARQSHIETTEGHNLGFEALAKILEICYKAGVKVVTIYAFSIENFKRSKYEVDALMDIAKIKLSQLSQHGDLLDRYGAKIRILGHRSLVNQDVLEAIDRAMELTKHNDKAILNVCFPYTSRDEITSAVQSIVALATPSKSKGRHLETLTEEAVETSDCLLESHPQSRSESPSSNTTMASTVVSGSPNSAPLPLREHIDFAGVHHKEMLDLESISERTITDHLFTADNPPLDLLIRTSGVERLSDFMLWQAHQDTDIEFVDCMWPEFDVWHFLPILLGWGLKRKRFLREVKLDEERTHSRGANLSRDWGHNDYVQEKKGL
;
A
#
# COMPACT_ATOMS: atom_id res chain seq x y z
N MET A 1 19.30 38.63 25.16
CA MET A 1 18.37 38.31 26.27
C MET A 1 16.98 38.75 25.82
N PRO A 2 16.11 37.85 25.31
CA PRO A 2 15.42 36.87 26.18
C PRO A 2 15.15 35.49 25.53
N SER A 3 15.12 34.40 26.33
CA SER A 3 14.49 33.11 25.94
C SER A 3 14.38 32.03 27.05
N ASN A 4 14.96 32.22 28.23
CA ASN A 4 15.00 31.18 29.27
C ASN A 4 13.64 30.85 29.93
N GLY A 5 12.62 31.69 29.79
CA GLY A 5 11.31 31.53 30.48
C GLY A 5 10.38 30.47 29.87
N LEU A 6 10.41 30.23 28.55
CA LEU A 6 9.53 29.21 27.94
C LEU A 6 10.04 27.78 28.18
N ARG A 7 11.37 27.58 28.18
CA ARG A 7 11.98 26.25 28.39
C ARG A 7 11.78 25.73 29.82
N THR A 8 11.74 26.59 30.83
CA THR A 8 11.42 26.19 32.21
C THR A 8 9.95 25.84 32.37
N SER A 9 9.03 26.63 31.80
CA SER A 9 7.57 26.40 31.81
C SER A 9 7.17 25.02 31.26
N LEU A 10 7.75 24.60 30.13
CA LEU A 10 7.47 23.28 29.55
C LEU A 10 8.02 22.14 30.41
N ARG A 11 9.18 22.34 31.06
CA ARG A 11 9.84 21.32 31.88
C ARG A 11 9.12 21.11 33.22
N THR A 12 8.62 22.18 33.86
CA THR A 12 7.79 22.08 35.07
C THR A 12 6.40 21.51 34.78
N ARG A 13 5.78 21.88 33.64
CA ARG A 13 4.53 21.26 33.17
C ARG A 13 4.70 19.75 32.96
N ARG A 14 5.73 19.32 32.22
CA ARG A 14 6.00 17.89 31.97
C ARG A 14 6.27 17.12 33.26
N TRP A 15 6.92 17.73 34.25
CA TRP A 15 7.09 17.15 35.59
C TRP A 15 5.75 17.01 36.35
N LEU A 16 4.89 18.05 36.34
CA LEU A 16 3.55 18.00 36.91
C LEU A 16 2.67 16.91 36.27
N PHE A 17 2.71 16.77 34.94
CA PHE A 17 1.96 15.71 34.25
C PHE A 17 2.54 14.30 34.47
N SER A 18 3.80 14.17 34.90
CA SER A 18 4.40 12.89 35.33
C SER A 18 4.16 12.54 36.81
N LEU A 19 3.34 13.31 37.54
CA LEU A 19 2.93 12.90 38.88
C LEU A 19 1.92 11.74 38.77
N PRO A 20 2.09 10.62 39.52
CA PRO A 20 1.26 9.42 39.36
C PRO A 20 -0.27 9.65 39.40
N PRO A 21 -0.83 10.56 40.22
CA PRO A 21 -2.27 10.85 40.19
C PRO A 21 -2.75 11.52 38.91
N ILE A 22 -1.90 12.36 38.28
CA ILE A 22 -2.22 13.09 37.06
C ILE A 22 -2.03 12.17 35.83
N GLU A 23 -1.00 11.34 35.84
CA GLU A 23 -0.83 10.27 34.84
C GLU A 23 -2.01 9.29 34.87
N TRP A 24 -2.40 8.82 36.06
CA TRP A 24 -3.59 7.98 36.25
C TRP A 24 -4.87 8.66 35.72
N LEU A 25 -5.07 9.94 36.04
CA LEU A 25 -6.24 10.70 35.56
C LEU A 25 -6.22 10.86 34.04
N SER A 26 -5.06 11.13 33.45
CA SER A 26 -4.88 11.22 31.99
C SER A 26 -5.24 9.90 31.30
N LEU A 27 -4.79 8.77 31.83
CA LEU A 27 -5.15 7.44 31.33
C LEU A 27 -6.66 7.17 31.44
N ARG A 28 -7.30 7.55 32.55
CA ARG A 28 -8.77 7.41 32.70
C ARG A 28 -9.56 8.30 31.74
N ILE A 29 -9.11 9.52 31.50
CA ILE A 29 -9.71 10.42 30.49
C ILE A 29 -9.55 9.82 29.09
N GLN A 30 -8.37 9.32 28.75
CA GLN A 30 -8.11 8.63 27.48
C GLN A 30 -9.01 7.41 27.29
N GLU A 31 -9.14 6.55 28.30
CA GLU A 31 -10.04 5.38 28.26
C GLU A 31 -11.50 5.80 28.06
N ALA A 32 -11.97 6.84 28.77
CA ALA A 32 -13.33 7.36 28.62
C ALA A 32 -13.57 7.95 27.22
N LEU A 33 -12.61 8.68 26.65
CA LEU A 33 -12.70 9.24 25.30
C LEU A 33 -12.73 8.14 24.22
N ILE A 34 -11.88 7.11 24.34
CA ILE A 34 -11.90 5.95 23.42
C ILE A 34 -13.23 5.19 23.55
N GLY A 35 -13.72 4.99 24.78
CA GLY A 35 -15.03 4.37 25.03
C GLY A 35 -16.21 5.17 24.47
N ALA A 36 -16.13 6.50 24.47
CA ALA A 36 -17.11 7.39 23.86
C ALA A 36 -17.06 7.36 22.32
N LEU A 37 -15.87 7.39 21.71
CA LEU A 37 -15.70 7.19 20.27
C LEU A 37 -16.30 5.87 19.79
N ARG A 38 -16.19 4.82 20.60
CA ARG A 38 -16.72 3.48 20.29
C ARG A 38 -18.25 3.39 20.26
N GLN A 39 -18.97 4.42 20.69
CA GLN A 39 -20.43 4.53 20.49
C GLN A 39 -20.79 5.12 19.10
N GLY A 40 -19.80 5.60 18.34
CA GLY A 40 -19.95 6.09 16.98
C GLY A 40 -19.42 5.12 15.91
N PRO A 41 -19.50 5.49 14.62
CA PRO A 41 -18.80 4.76 13.57
C PRO A 41 -17.27 4.91 13.74
N ILE A 42 -16.55 3.80 13.56
CA ILE A 42 -15.09 3.68 13.68
C ILE A 42 -14.54 3.09 12.37
N PRO A 43 -13.41 3.60 11.84
CA PRO A 43 -12.79 3.01 10.65
C PRO A 43 -12.39 1.56 10.91
N GLN A 44 -12.75 0.65 10.01
CA GLN A 44 -12.38 -0.75 10.10
C GLN A 44 -10.94 -0.98 9.69
N HIS A 45 -10.43 -0.17 8.76
CA HIS A 45 -9.05 -0.21 8.27
C HIS A 45 -8.42 1.18 8.34
N VAL A 46 -7.32 1.32 9.09
CA VAL A 46 -6.52 2.56 9.15
C VAL A 46 -5.10 2.29 8.65
N ALA A 47 -4.57 3.14 7.77
CA ALA A 47 -3.20 3.06 7.29
C ALA A 47 -2.35 4.24 7.77
N PHE A 48 -1.07 3.99 8.08
CA PHE A 48 -0.13 4.99 8.60
C PHE A 48 1.15 5.09 7.78
N VAL A 49 1.46 6.30 7.30
CA VAL A 49 2.78 6.68 6.78
C VAL A 49 3.57 7.37 7.89
N MET A 50 4.48 6.62 8.50
CA MET A 50 5.27 6.98 9.69
C MET A 50 6.49 7.85 9.34
N ASP A 51 6.27 9.03 8.75
CA ASP A 51 7.34 9.94 8.31
C ASP A 51 7.79 10.89 9.46
N GLY A 52 9.01 11.40 9.35
CA GLY A 52 9.57 12.38 10.30
C GLY A 52 10.66 11.83 11.23
N ASN A 53 10.79 10.52 11.42
CA ASN A 53 11.77 9.91 12.36
C ASN A 53 13.20 10.51 12.26
N ARG A 54 13.75 10.59 11.03
CA ARG A 54 15.08 11.16 10.79
C ARG A 54 15.16 12.68 10.96
N ARG A 55 14.05 13.41 10.75
CA ARG A 55 13.95 14.86 10.97
C ARG A 55 13.90 15.17 12.46
N PHE A 56 13.06 14.44 13.19
CA PHE A 56 12.96 14.47 14.64
C PHE A 56 14.32 14.20 15.31
N ALA A 57 15.04 13.17 14.87
CA ALA A 57 16.37 12.85 15.40
C ALA A 57 17.34 14.04 15.28
N ARG A 58 17.41 14.65 14.10
CA ARG A 58 18.27 15.83 13.83
C ARG A 58 17.86 17.06 14.64
N GLN A 59 16.56 17.31 14.78
CA GLN A 59 16.02 18.44 15.57
C GLN A 59 16.23 18.26 17.08
N SER A 60 16.16 17.01 17.56
CA SER A 60 16.38 16.64 18.96
C SER A 60 17.85 16.40 19.33
N HIS A 61 18.76 16.51 18.36
CA HIS A 61 20.20 16.22 18.51
C HIS A 61 20.51 14.79 19.03
N ILE A 62 19.73 13.81 18.57
CA ILE A 62 19.93 12.37 18.85
C ILE A 62 20.31 11.61 17.58
N GLU A 63 20.78 10.37 17.74
CA GLU A 63 21.11 9.51 16.60
C GLU A 63 19.88 9.14 15.78
N THR A 64 20.09 8.86 14.48
CA THR A 64 18.99 8.52 13.57
C THR A 64 18.30 7.22 13.98
N THR A 65 19.08 6.22 14.40
CA THR A 65 18.61 4.94 14.98
C THR A 65 17.67 5.18 16.16
N GLU A 66 17.99 6.12 17.04
CA GLU A 66 17.17 6.43 18.21
C GLU A 66 15.86 7.14 17.85
N GLY A 67 15.88 8.00 16.83
CA GLY A 67 14.64 8.52 16.23
C GLY A 67 13.70 7.43 15.68
N HIS A 68 14.26 6.32 15.18
CA HIS A 68 13.48 5.15 14.78
C HIS A 68 12.99 4.31 15.97
N ASN A 69 13.76 4.19 17.06
CA ASN A 69 13.31 3.55 18.31
C ASN A 69 12.11 4.28 18.91
N LEU A 70 12.18 5.62 19.04
CA LEU A 70 11.07 6.44 19.54
C LEU A 70 9.86 6.39 18.60
N GLY A 71 10.08 6.28 17.29
CA GLY A 71 9.01 6.02 16.32
C GLY A 71 8.31 4.67 16.55
N PHE A 72 9.04 3.64 16.96
CA PHE A 72 8.42 2.36 17.33
C PHE A 72 7.59 2.45 18.63
N GLU A 73 8.02 3.25 19.61
CA GLU A 73 7.20 3.50 20.80
C GLU A 73 5.90 4.24 20.48
N ALA A 74 5.94 5.22 19.58
CA ALA A 74 4.75 5.91 19.08
C ALA A 74 3.81 4.91 18.38
N LEU A 75 4.35 4.03 17.52
CA LEU A 75 3.58 2.96 16.89
C LEU A 75 2.87 2.07 17.91
N ALA A 76 3.55 1.59 18.95
CA ALA A 76 2.93 0.73 19.95
C ALA A 76 1.75 1.42 20.67
N LYS A 77 1.89 2.72 21.00
CA LYS A 77 0.83 3.54 21.61
C LYS A 77 -0.37 3.74 20.68
N ILE A 78 -0.12 4.03 19.40
CA ILE A 78 -1.17 4.24 18.39
C ILE A 78 -1.92 2.93 18.09
N LEU A 79 -1.22 1.80 17.96
CA LEU A 79 -1.82 0.48 17.80
C LEU A 79 -2.74 0.12 18.97
N GLU A 80 -2.31 0.38 20.21
CA GLU A 80 -3.15 0.19 21.40
C GLU A 80 -4.44 1.04 21.34
N ILE A 81 -4.36 2.29 20.87
CA ILE A 81 -5.55 3.15 20.69
C ILE A 81 -6.47 2.59 19.59
N CYS A 82 -5.91 2.18 18.44
CA CYS A 82 -6.67 1.55 17.35
C CYS A 82 -7.45 0.33 17.84
N TYR A 83 -6.79 -0.61 18.53
CA TYR A 83 -7.43 -1.84 19.00
C TYR A 83 -8.43 -1.60 20.14
N LYS A 84 -8.18 -0.66 21.06
CA LYS A 84 -9.16 -0.26 22.09
C LYS A 84 -10.40 0.41 21.49
N ALA A 85 -10.22 1.25 20.46
CA ALA A 85 -11.34 1.84 19.72
C ALA A 85 -12.15 0.75 19.00
N GLY A 86 -11.48 -0.25 18.42
CA GLY A 86 -12.11 -1.37 17.72
C GLY A 86 -11.79 -1.44 16.22
N VAL A 87 -10.73 -0.74 15.78
CA VAL A 87 -10.18 -0.86 14.42
C VAL A 87 -9.76 -2.31 14.18
N LYS A 88 -10.17 -2.88 13.05
CA LYS A 88 -9.93 -4.29 12.71
C LYS A 88 -8.60 -4.53 12.01
N VAL A 89 -8.20 -3.59 11.16
CA VAL A 89 -6.94 -3.67 10.41
C VAL A 89 -6.17 -2.38 10.58
N VAL A 90 -4.90 -2.51 10.95
CA VAL A 90 -3.93 -1.41 10.87
C VAL A 90 -2.87 -1.78 9.85
N THR A 91 -2.60 -0.89 8.89
CA THR A 91 -1.52 -1.06 7.90
C THR A 91 -0.46 0.01 8.10
N ILE A 92 0.82 -0.37 8.20
CA ILE A 92 1.91 0.58 8.46
C ILE A 92 2.97 0.55 7.36
N TYR A 93 3.41 1.72 6.91
CA TYR A 93 4.52 1.82 5.96
C TYR A 93 5.85 1.79 6.71
N ALA A 94 6.46 0.60 6.83
CA ALA A 94 7.69 0.41 7.58
C ALA A 94 8.94 0.65 6.73
N PHE A 95 8.99 0.12 5.50
CA PHE A 95 10.13 0.30 4.60
C PHE A 95 9.69 0.25 3.13
N SER A 96 10.11 1.24 2.35
CA SER A 96 9.82 1.30 0.91
C SER A 96 10.89 0.61 0.08
N ILE A 97 10.53 0.01 -1.06
CA ILE A 97 11.52 -0.45 -2.05
C ILE A 97 12.42 0.72 -2.50
N GLU A 98 11.90 1.95 -2.55
CA GLU A 98 12.72 3.14 -2.83
C GLU A 98 13.79 3.43 -1.77
N ASN A 99 13.68 2.86 -0.56
CA ASN A 99 14.64 3.10 0.51
C ASN A 99 15.94 2.31 0.32
N PHE A 100 15.99 1.31 -0.57
CA PHE A 100 17.24 0.70 -1.01
C PHE A 100 18.17 1.67 -1.78
N LYS A 101 17.67 2.83 -2.22
CA LYS A 101 18.48 3.92 -2.81
C LYS A 101 19.32 4.69 -1.77
N ARG A 102 19.19 4.39 -0.46
CA ARG A 102 19.99 4.99 0.61
C ARG A 102 21.35 4.29 0.75
N SER A 103 22.22 4.77 1.64
CA SER A 103 23.50 4.10 1.89
C SER A 103 23.29 2.71 2.47
N LYS A 104 24.16 1.74 2.11
CA LYS A 104 24.08 0.37 2.62
C LYS A 104 24.03 0.32 4.15
N TYR A 105 24.82 1.15 4.83
CA TYR A 105 24.80 1.27 6.30
C TYR A 105 23.43 1.71 6.85
N GLU A 106 22.73 2.66 6.22
CA GLU A 106 21.38 3.07 6.65
C GLU A 106 20.34 1.96 6.38
N VAL A 107 20.49 1.22 5.27
CA VAL A 107 19.61 0.09 4.94
C VAL A 107 19.81 -1.08 5.91
N ASP A 108 21.05 -1.51 6.15
CA ASP A 108 21.38 -2.60 7.06
C ASP A 108 20.90 -2.28 8.50
N ALA A 109 21.12 -1.04 8.98
CA ALA A 109 20.61 -0.61 10.28
C ALA A 109 19.07 -0.63 10.38
N LEU A 110 18.36 -0.29 9.30
CA LEU A 110 16.89 -0.38 9.26
C LEU A 110 16.40 -1.84 9.24
N MET A 111 17.14 -2.74 8.60
CA MET A 111 16.88 -4.19 8.62
C MET A 111 17.07 -4.77 10.03
N ASP A 112 18.14 -4.39 10.72
CA ASP A 112 18.39 -4.79 12.12
C ASP A 112 17.31 -4.27 13.07
N ILE A 113 16.91 -3.00 12.94
CA ILE A 113 15.78 -2.44 13.69
C ILE A 113 14.51 -3.26 13.41
N ALA A 114 14.18 -3.53 12.15
CA ALA A 114 12.98 -4.28 11.79
C ALA A 114 12.97 -5.69 12.43
N LYS A 115 14.08 -6.42 12.37
CA LYS A 115 14.27 -7.74 13.00
C LYS A 115 14.01 -7.71 14.52
N ILE A 116 14.61 -6.74 15.22
CA ILE A 116 14.43 -6.57 16.67
C ILE A 116 12.97 -6.20 16.99
N LYS A 117 12.40 -5.24 16.24
CA LYS A 117 11.05 -4.70 16.50
C LYS A 117 9.92 -5.68 16.16
N LEU A 118 10.05 -6.47 15.09
CA LEU A 118 9.11 -7.56 14.80
C LEU A 118 9.11 -8.58 15.95
N SER A 119 10.30 -8.98 16.42
CA SER A 119 10.44 -9.89 17.55
C SER A 119 9.82 -9.33 18.84
N GLN A 120 9.90 -8.00 19.07
CA GLN A 120 9.29 -7.31 20.23
C GLN A 120 7.76 -7.15 20.13
N LEU A 121 7.17 -7.17 18.93
CA LEU A 121 5.70 -7.09 18.77
C LEU A 121 5.00 -8.45 18.92
N SER A 122 5.69 -9.54 18.55
CA SER A 122 5.11 -10.88 18.41
C SER A 122 5.39 -11.84 19.56
N GLN A 123 6.13 -11.41 20.59
CA GLN A 123 6.38 -12.23 21.78
C GLN A 123 5.09 -12.39 22.63
N HIS A 124 5.04 -13.45 23.45
CA HIS A 124 3.85 -13.78 24.23
C HIS A 124 3.64 -12.79 25.38
N GLY A 125 2.42 -12.31 25.58
CA GLY A 125 2.09 -11.22 26.50
C GLY A 125 2.33 -9.80 25.95
N ASP A 126 2.94 -9.65 24.77
CA ASP A 126 3.16 -8.34 24.14
C ASP A 126 1.90 -7.81 23.45
N LEU A 127 2.05 -6.67 22.77
CA LEU A 127 0.95 -5.89 22.20
C LEU A 127 0.01 -6.70 21.30
N LEU A 128 0.54 -7.51 20.39
CA LEU A 128 -0.29 -8.25 19.43
C LEU A 128 -1.10 -9.36 20.11
N ASP A 129 -0.47 -10.09 21.03
CA ASP A 129 -1.10 -11.15 21.82
C ASP A 129 -2.22 -10.60 22.73
N ARG A 130 -1.94 -9.52 23.47
CA ARG A 130 -2.93 -8.86 24.37
C ARG A 130 -4.20 -8.40 23.66
N TYR A 131 -4.10 -7.95 22.40
CA TYR A 131 -5.25 -7.50 21.60
C TYR A 131 -5.80 -8.58 20.64
N GLY A 132 -5.19 -9.76 20.57
CA GLY A 132 -5.55 -10.81 19.62
C GLY A 132 -5.39 -10.36 18.16
N ALA A 133 -4.29 -9.67 17.86
CA ALA A 133 -3.94 -9.22 16.52
C ALA A 133 -2.92 -10.19 15.87
N LYS A 134 -3.15 -10.57 14.61
CA LYS A 134 -2.15 -11.30 13.79
C LYS A 134 -1.29 -10.34 12.97
N ILE A 135 0.00 -10.62 12.84
CA ILE A 135 0.88 -9.84 11.95
C ILE A 135 0.91 -10.43 10.55
N ARG A 136 1.02 -9.56 9.54
CA ARG A 136 1.25 -9.89 8.13
C ARG A 136 2.31 -8.98 7.58
N ILE A 137 3.27 -9.53 6.84
CA ILE A 137 4.26 -8.72 6.11
C ILE A 137 3.83 -8.64 4.66
N LEU A 138 3.63 -7.43 4.15
CA LEU A 138 3.21 -7.17 2.78
C LEU A 138 4.39 -6.57 2.02
N GLY A 139 4.80 -7.17 0.91
CA GLY A 139 5.90 -6.66 0.11
C GLY A 139 6.86 -7.73 -0.42
N HIS A 140 7.94 -7.26 -1.02
CA HIS A 140 8.83 -8.06 -1.84
C HIS A 140 9.87 -8.81 -0.99
N ARG A 141 9.48 -9.98 -0.45
CA ARG A 141 10.31 -10.82 0.43
C ARG A 141 11.72 -11.11 -0.11
N SER A 142 11.90 -11.24 -1.43
CA SER A 142 13.20 -11.55 -2.04
C SER A 142 14.27 -10.44 -1.93
N LEU A 143 13.90 -9.24 -1.46
CA LEU A 143 14.81 -8.12 -1.20
C LEU A 143 15.28 -8.05 0.27
N VAL A 144 14.84 -8.98 1.11
CA VAL A 144 15.09 -8.99 2.56
C VAL A 144 16.22 -9.94 2.91
N ASN A 145 17.07 -9.56 3.86
CA ASN A 145 18.14 -10.42 4.36
C ASN A 145 17.55 -11.68 5.05
N GLN A 146 18.22 -12.82 4.89
CA GLN A 146 17.73 -14.13 5.37
C GLN A 146 17.39 -14.14 6.87
N ASP A 147 18.20 -13.49 7.69
CA ASP A 147 18.03 -13.42 9.14
C ASP A 147 16.86 -12.54 9.59
N VAL A 148 16.43 -11.60 8.74
CA VAL A 148 15.21 -10.80 8.91
C VAL A 148 14.00 -11.59 8.41
N LEU A 149 14.11 -12.36 7.32
CA LEU A 149 13.06 -13.29 6.87
C LEU A 149 12.71 -14.32 7.97
N GLU A 150 13.71 -14.91 8.62
CA GLU A 150 13.49 -15.80 9.76
C GLU A 150 12.78 -15.11 10.94
N ALA A 151 13.00 -13.81 11.17
CA ALA A 151 12.28 -13.05 12.19
C ALA A 151 10.83 -12.75 11.78
N ILE A 152 10.61 -12.45 10.49
CA ILE A 152 9.28 -12.29 9.88
C ILE A 152 8.44 -13.56 10.04
N ASP A 153 8.98 -14.72 9.63
CA ASP A 153 8.23 -15.98 9.66
C ASP A 153 7.93 -16.43 11.09
N ARG A 154 8.87 -16.24 12.04
CA ARG A 154 8.60 -16.45 13.47
C ARG A 154 7.49 -15.53 14.00
N ALA A 155 7.49 -14.25 13.65
CA ALA A 155 6.46 -13.31 14.10
C ALA A 155 5.06 -13.64 13.55
N MET A 156 4.99 -14.08 12.29
CA MET A 156 3.76 -14.56 11.66
C MET A 156 3.26 -15.87 12.29
N GLU A 157 4.15 -16.85 12.50
CA GLU A 157 3.81 -18.14 13.13
C GLU A 157 3.32 -17.97 14.57
N LEU A 158 4.01 -17.14 15.38
CA LEU A 158 3.62 -16.86 16.77
C LEU A 158 2.21 -16.25 16.87
N THR A 159 1.84 -15.38 15.92
CA THR A 159 0.57 -14.65 15.96
C THR A 159 -0.53 -15.23 15.05
N LYS A 160 -0.29 -16.37 14.37
CA LYS A 160 -1.22 -16.94 13.37
C LYS A 160 -2.61 -17.30 13.92
N HIS A 161 -2.69 -17.59 15.21
CA HIS A 161 -3.90 -18.02 15.91
C HIS A 161 -4.80 -16.84 16.33
N ASN A 162 -4.32 -15.60 16.14
CA ASN A 162 -5.06 -14.38 16.45
C ASN A 162 -6.01 -14.01 15.31
N ASP A 163 -7.28 -13.77 15.65
CA ASP A 163 -8.37 -13.53 14.70
C ASP A 163 -9.11 -12.19 14.90
N LYS A 164 -8.88 -11.49 16.02
CA LYS A 164 -9.68 -10.31 16.40
C LYS A 164 -9.34 -9.07 15.59
N ALA A 165 -8.06 -8.92 15.21
CA ALA A 165 -7.51 -7.80 14.45
C ALA A 165 -6.28 -8.23 13.61
N ILE A 166 -5.82 -7.34 12.73
CA ILE A 166 -4.68 -7.56 11.83
C ILE A 166 -3.73 -6.37 11.87
N LEU A 167 -2.42 -6.63 11.95
CA LEU A 167 -1.35 -5.67 11.68
C LEU A 167 -0.67 -6.04 10.37
N ASN A 168 -0.91 -5.26 9.32
CA ASN A 168 -0.15 -5.33 8.08
C ASN A 168 1.10 -4.43 8.19
N VAL A 169 2.27 -4.98 7.91
CA VAL A 169 3.53 -4.24 7.87
C VAL A 169 4.06 -4.25 6.44
N CYS A 170 4.04 -3.09 5.79
CA CYS A 170 4.52 -2.94 4.41
C CYS A 170 6.06 -2.83 4.39
N PHE A 171 6.72 -3.93 4.00
CA PHE A 171 8.17 -4.12 4.15
C PHE A 171 8.70 -5.26 3.25
N PRO A 172 9.65 -5.00 2.33
CA PRO A 172 9.85 -3.79 1.54
C PRO A 172 8.71 -3.65 0.53
N TYR A 173 8.07 -2.48 0.47
CA TYR A 173 6.82 -2.31 -0.28
C TYR A 173 6.82 -1.06 -1.17
N THR A 174 6.20 -1.13 -2.34
CA THR A 174 5.57 0.00 -3.03
C THR A 174 4.27 -0.48 -3.68
N SER A 175 3.29 0.40 -3.85
CA SER A 175 1.99 0.01 -4.40
C SER A 175 2.08 -0.36 -5.89
N ARG A 176 2.97 0.29 -6.66
CA ARG A 176 3.26 -0.13 -8.04
C ARG A 176 3.86 -1.54 -8.15
N ASP A 177 4.70 -1.95 -7.20
CA ASP A 177 5.26 -3.32 -7.16
C ASP A 177 4.19 -4.35 -6.80
N GLU A 178 3.32 -4.03 -5.83
CA GLU A 178 2.15 -4.84 -5.47
C GLU A 178 1.20 -5.03 -6.67
N ILE A 179 0.80 -3.94 -7.34
CA ILE A 179 -0.09 -4.01 -8.53
C ILE A 179 0.57 -4.81 -9.66
N THR A 180 1.87 -4.59 -9.90
CA THR A 180 2.62 -5.35 -10.93
C THR A 180 2.66 -6.84 -10.58
N SER A 181 2.89 -7.19 -9.32
CA SER A 181 2.92 -8.58 -8.83
C SER A 181 1.54 -9.25 -8.96
N ALA A 182 0.46 -8.54 -8.62
CA ALA A 182 -0.91 -9.03 -8.79
C ALA A 182 -1.24 -9.30 -10.27
N VAL A 183 -0.90 -8.36 -11.17
CA VAL A 183 -1.09 -8.55 -12.62
C VAL A 183 -0.23 -9.71 -13.15
N GLN A 184 1.02 -9.87 -12.71
CA GLN A 184 1.85 -11.01 -13.05
C GLN A 184 1.23 -12.35 -12.58
N SER A 185 0.66 -12.40 -11.37
CA SER A 185 -0.05 -13.58 -10.87
C SER A 185 -1.28 -13.90 -11.72
N ILE A 186 -2.06 -12.89 -12.12
CA ILE A 186 -3.24 -13.08 -12.97
C ILE A 186 -2.83 -13.62 -14.35
N VAL A 187 -1.79 -13.05 -14.96
CA VAL A 187 -1.26 -13.49 -16.26
C VAL A 187 -0.68 -14.90 -16.19
N ALA A 188 -0.08 -15.31 -15.06
CA ALA A 188 0.40 -16.68 -14.86
C ALA A 188 -0.73 -17.71 -14.70
N LEU A 189 -1.91 -17.28 -14.22
CA LEU A 189 -3.11 -18.12 -14.07
C LEU A 189 -4.02 -18.10 -15.32
N ALA A 190 -3.90 -17.09 -16.17
CA ALA A 190 -4.62 -16.97 -17.42
C ALA A 190 -3.92 -17.75 -18.54
N THR A 191 -4.65 -18.64 -19.23
CA THR A 191 -4.13 -19.19 -20.48
C THR A 191 -4.28 -18.17 -21.62
N PRO A 192 -3.32 -18.10 -22.57
CA PRO A 192 -3.58 -17.42 -23.82
C PRO A 192 -4.80 -18.08 -24.48
N SER A 193 -5.88 -17.32 -24.61
CA SER A 193 -7.09 -17.77 -25.28
C SER A 193 -6.72 -18.31 -26.66
N LYS A 194 -7.08 -19.57 -26.95
CA LYS A 194 -6.93 -20.11 -28.30
C LYS A 194 -7.73 -19.22 -29.22
N SER A 195 -7.03 -18.39 -30.00
CA SER A 195 -7.66 -17.48 -30.94
C SER A 195 -8.64 -18.28 -31.79
N LYS A 196 -9.93 -17.93 -31.71
CA LYS A 196 -10.92 -18.43 -32.67
C LYS A 196 -10.38 -18.07 -34.03
N GLY A 197 -10.02 -19.08 -34.83
CA GLY A 197 -9.24 -18.92 -36.04
C GLY A 197 -9.91 -17.94 -36.99
N ARG A 198 -9.48 -16.68 -36.94
CA ARG A 198 -9.83 -15.68 -37.92
C ARG A 198 -9.04 -16.10 -39.16
N HIS A 199 -9.76 -16.58 -40.16
CA HIS A 199 -9.21 -17.20 -41.36
C HIS A 199 -8.21 -16.23 -42.01
N LEU A 200 -6.92 -16.44 -41.74
CA LEU A 200 -5.86 -15.74 -42.42
C LEU A 200 -5.66 -16.51 -43.72
N GLU A 201 -6.39 -16.10 -44.76
CA GLU A 201 -6.19 -16.61 -46.10
C GLU A 201 -4.73 -16.40 -46.46
N THR A 202 -3.99 -17.50 -46.54
CA THR A 202 -2.59 -17.50 -46.95
C THR A 202 -2.57 -17.18 -48.44
N LEU A 203 -2.39 -15.90 -48.77
CA LEU A 203 -2.06 -15.48 -50.13
C LEU A 203 -0.70 -16.08 -50.47
N THR A 204 -0.74 -17.21 -51.18
CA THR A 204 0.40 -17.96 -51.66
C THR A 204 1.21 -17.13 -52.65
N GLU A 205 2.51 -17.35 -52.66
CA GLU A 205 3.44 -16.81 -53.65
C GLU A 205 3.01 -17.26 -55.06
N GLU A 206 2.67 -16.31 -55.94
CA GLU A 206 2.68 -16.53 -57.39
C GLU A 206 3.88 -15.82 -58.00
N ALA A 207 4.61 -16.57 -58.82
CA ALA A 207 5.88 -16.15 -59.38
C ALA A 207 5.71 -15.16 -60.56
N VAL A 208 6.58 -14.15 -60.61
CA VAL A 208 6.90 -13.43 -61.85
C VAL A 208 8.42 -13.26 -61.93
N GLU A 209 9.09 -14.24 -62.53
CA GLU A 209 10.37 -14.01 -63.19
C GLU A 209 10.10 -13.42 -64.57
N THR A 210 10.64 -12.24 -64.86
CA THR A 210 11.14 -11.88 -66.20
C THR A 210 12.18 -10.79 -66.08
N SER A 211 13.33 -11.01 -66.74
CA SER A 211 14.47 -10.09 -66.84
C SER A 211 14.15 -8.83 -67.66
N ASP A 212 14.80 -7.71 -67.35
CA ASP A 212 15.56 -6.95 -68.37
C ASP A 212 16.52 -5.87 -67.79
N CYS A 213 17.81 -6.18 -67.84
CA CYS A 213 18.84 -5.46 -68.60
C CYS A 213 18.92 -3.89 -68.63
N LEU A 214 20.09 -3.40 -68.15
CA LEU A 214 21.00 -2.34 -68.70
C LEU A 214 21.18 -1.01 -67.92
N LEU A 215 22.48 -0.67 -67.70
CA LEU A 215 23.21 0.62 -67.88
C LEU A 215 22.55 1.95 -67.40
N GLU A 216 23.25 2.97 -66.88
CA GLU A 216 24.70 3.29 -66.87
C GLU A 216 25.08 4.33 -65.78
N SER A 217 26.36 4.71 -65.76
CA SER A 217 27.04 5.78 -64.99
C SER A 217 26.38 7.19 -65.02
N HIS A 218 26.73 8.24 -64.24
CA HIS A 218 28.05 8.70 -63.75
C HIS A 218 27.94 9.81 -62.61
N PRO A 219 28.93 10.69 -62.23
CA PRO A 219 29.28 10.91 -60.81
C PRO A 219 29.34 12.42 -60.34
N GLN A 220 30.17 12.71 -59.31
CA GLN A 220 30.63 14.02 -58.74
C GLN A 220 29.87 14.53 -57.49
N SER A 221 30.48 15.17 -56.47
CA SER A 221 31.89 15.58 -56.19
C SER A 221 32.17 15.88 -54.69
N ARG A 222 33.48 15.91 -54.31
CA ARG A 222 34.22 16.74 -53.28
C ARG A 222 33.54 17.22 -51.96
N SER A 223 34.21 17.38 -50.81
CA SER A 223 35.67 17.41 -50.49
C SER A 223 36.00 17.20 -48.99
N GLU A 224 37.05 16.40 -48.73
CA GLU A 224 38.26 16.67 -47.91
C GLU A 224 38.19 17.22 -46.46
N SER A 225 38.52 16.35 -45.49
CA SER A 225 39.77 16.30 -44.67
C SER A 225 40.35 17.58 -44.00
N PRO A 226 41.26 17.48 -42.98
CA PRO A 226 41.95 16.31 -42.41
C PRO A 226 41.80 16.25 -40.84
N SER A 227 42.66 15.72 -39.94
CA SER A 227 43.99 15.07 -39.97
C SER A 227 44.30 14.29 -38.66
N SER A 228 44.97 13.13 -38.76
CA SER A 228 46.10 12.64 -37.90
C SER A 228 45.95 12.46 -36.36
N ASN A 229 46.54 11.46 -35.68
CA ASN A 229 47.53 10.44 -36.08
C ASN A 229 47.52 9.21 -35.12
N THR A 230 47.83 8.02 -35.68
CA THR A 230 48.71 6.93 -35.14
C THR A 230 48.47 6.43 -33.69
N THR A 231 48.29 5.12 -33.40
CA THR A 231 49.38 4.11 -33.49
C THR A 231 48.89 2.64 -33.38
N MET A 232 49.21 1.84 -34.41
CA MET A 232 49.54 0.40 -34.49
C MET A 232 48.77 -0.75 -33.77
N ALA A 233 48.81 -1.89 -34.48
CA ALA A 233 48.90 -3.28 -34.01
C ALA A 233 47.61 -4.12 -33.85
N SER A 234 47.18 -4.63 -35.00
CA SER A 234 46.42 -5.85 -35.25
C SER A 234 46.66 -7.03 -34.29
N THR A 235 45.59 -7.80 -34.00
CA THR A 235 45.51 -9.25 -34.31
C THR A 235 44.04 -9.66 -34.37
N VAL A 236 43.67 -10.48 -35.37
CA VAL A 236 42.31 -10.96 -35.61
C VAL A 236 42.08 -12.30 -34.92
N VAL A 237 41.00 -12.42 -34.15
CA VAL A 237 40.32 -13.71 -33.91
C VAL A 237 38.81 -13.48 -33.95
N SER A 238 38.13 -14.28 -34.76
CA SER A 238 36.67 -14.29 -34.93
C SER A 238 35.94 -14.97 -33.77
N GLY A 239 34.85 -14.38 -33.29
CA GLY A 239 33.93 -15.00 -32.33
C GLY A 239 32.57 -14.30 -32.31
N SER A 240 31.51 -15.03 -32.67
CA SER A 240 30.13 -14.54 -32.63
C SER A 240 29.60 -14.37 -31.20
N PRO A 241 28.57 -13.54 -30.97
CA PRO A 241 28.13 -13.18 -29.61
C PRO A 241 27.31 -14.30 -28.97
N ASN A 242 27.86 -14.93 -27.93
CA ASN A 242 27.07 -15.73 -27.00
C ASN A 242 26.25 -14.81 -26.08
N SER A 243 25.00 -14.55 -26.45
CA SER A 243 23.98 -14.02 -25.54
C SER A 243 23.60 -15.12 -24.53
N ALA A 244 24.26 -15.11 -23.37
CA ALA A 244 23.89 -15.96 -22.24
C ALA A 244 22.48 -15.60 -21.75
N PRO A 245 21.53 -16.57 -21.67
CA PRO A 245 20.23 -16.32 -21.06
C PRO A 245 20.41 -15.99 -19.57
N LEU A 246 19.68 -14.98 -19.09
CA LEU A 246 19.54 -14.70 -17.67
C LEU A 246 18.96 -15.94 -16.97
N PRO A 247 19.49 -16.36 -15.80
CA PRO A 247 18.94 -17.51 -15.09
C PRO A 247 17.51 -17.21 -14.65
N LEU A 248 16.58 -18.08 -15.05
CA LEU A 248 15.20 -18.07 -14.57
C LEU A 248 15.20 -18.18 -13.04
N ARG A 249 14.53 -17.22 -12.40
CA ARG A 249 14.52 -17.07 -10.94
C ARG A 249 13.51 -18.05 -10.33
N GLU A 250 13.96 -19.28 -10.09
CA GLU A 250 13.18 -20.29 -9.37
C GLU A 250 12.96 -19.90 -7.90
N HIS A 251 11.93 -20.50 -7.29
CA HIS A 251 11.44 -20.30 -5.91
C HIS A 251 10.73 -18.98 -5.61
N ILE A 252 9.47 -18.90 -6.07
CA ILE A 252 8.39 -18.25 -5.33
C ILE A 252 7.65 -19.35 -4.56
N ASP A 253 7.67 -19.31 -3.23
CA ASP A 253 6.97 -20.29 -2.39
C ASP A 253 5.45 -20.04 -2.39
N PHE A 254 4.75 -20.61 -3.38
CA PHE A 254 3.29 -20.63 -3.47
C PHE A 254 2.66 -21.68 -2.53
N ALA A 255 3.01 -21.64 -1.25
CA ALA A 255 2.42 -22.49 -0.22
C ALA A 255 0.99 -22.02 0.16
N GLY A 256 0.02 -22.21 -0.74
CA GLY A 256 -1.40 -21.92 -0.44
C GLY A 256 -2.38 -21.85 -1.61
N VAL A 257 -1.93 -21.84 -2.87
CA VAL A 257 -2.85 -21.74 -4.02
C VAL A 257 -3.47 -23.11 -4.32
N HIS A 258 -4.61 -23.40 -3.69
CA HIS A 258 -5.47 -24.52 -4.06
C HIS A 258 -5.85 -24.42 -5.56
N HIS A 259 -5.79 -25.56 -6.27
CA HIS A 259 -6.23 -25.67 -7.67
C HIS A 259 -7.59 -25.00 -7.88
N LYS A 260 -7.62 -23.92 -8.65
CA LYS A 260 -8.87 -23.24 -9.00
C LYS A 260 -8.79 -22.61 -10.38
N GLU A 261 -9.69 -23.11 -11.24
CA GLU A 261 -10.27 -22.50 -12.44
C GLU A 261 -9.38 -21.53 -13.24
N MET A 262 -8.91 -22.02 -14.39
CA MET A 262 -8.17 -21.30 -15.42
C MET A 262 -8.89 -20.01 -15.84
N LEU A 263 -8.25 -18.86 -15.67
CA LEU A 263 -8.86 -17.54 -15.92
C LEU A 263 -8.94 -17.23 -17.42
N ASP A 264 -10.08 -16.71 -17.86
CA ASP A 264 -10.25 -16.16 -19.21
C ASP A 264 -9.80 -14.69 -19.24
N LEU A 265 -9.06 -14.30 -20.27
CA LEU A 265 -8.46 -12.96 -20.39
C LEU A 265 -9.53 -11.86 -20.48
N GLU A 266 -10.66 -12.14 -21.14
CA GLU A 266 -11.79 -11.22 -21.27
C GLU A 266 -12.59 -11.06 -19.96
N SER A 267 -12.33 -11.90 -18.94
CA SER A 267 -12.99 -11.85 -17.63
C SER A 267 -12.25 -11.04 -16.57
N ILE A 268 -11.06 -10.50 -16.91
CA ILE A 268 -10.23 -9.73 -15.98
C ILE A 268 -10.92 -8.39 -15.67
N SER A 269 -11.17 -8.15 -14.38
CA SER A 269 -11.85 -6.96 -13.86
C SER A 269 -11.03 -6.29 -12.75
N GLU A 270 -11.45 -5.09 -12.33
CA GLU A 270 -10.91 -4.41 -11.13
C GLU A 270 -10.95 -5.31 -9.88
N ARG A 271 -12.03 -6.09 -9.74
CA ARG A 271 -12.17 -7.08 -8.66
C ARG A 271 -11.13 -8.18 -8.79
N THR A 272 -10.89 -8.69 -10.00
CA THR A 272 -9.85 -9.70 -10.25
C THR A 272 -8.48 -9.20 -9.80
N ILE A 273 -8.14 -7.94 -10.07
CA ILE A 273 -6.89 -7.33 -9.58
C ILE A 273 -6.90 -7.23 -8.05
N THR A 274 -7.98 -6.71 -7.46
CA THR A 274 -8.13 -6.55 -6.00
C THR A 274 -7.97 -7.86 -5.25
N ASP A 275 -8.56 -8.95 -5.76
CA ASP A 275 -8.50 -10.30 -5.19
C ASP A 275 -7.08 -10.92 -5.25
N HIS A 276 -6.14 -10.33 -6.01
CA HIS A 276 -4.74 -10.75 -6.13
C HIS A 276 -3.72 -9.80 -5.47
N LEU A 277 -4.16 -8.70 -4.84
CA LEU A 277 -3.28 -7.82 -4.04
C LEU A 277 -2.95 -8.47 -2.68
N PHE A 278 -1.91 -7.96 -1.98
CA PHE A 278 -1.53 -8.49 -0.66
C PHE A 278 -2.59 -8.24 0.43
N THR A 279 -3.60 -7.43 0.12
CA THR A 279 -4.69 -7.01 1.03
C THR A 279 -6.07 -7.53 0.63
N ALA A 280 -6.16 -8.55 -0.23
CA ALA A 280 -7.42 -9.06 -0.79
C ALA A 280 -8.49 -9.45 0.25
N ASP A 281 -8.09 -9.98 1.41
CA ASP A 281 -9.01 -10.38 2.49
C ASP A 281 -9.21 -9.31 3.58
N ASN A 282 -8.69 -8.11 3.38
CA ASN A 282 -8.85 -6.99 4.30
C ASN A 282 -10.08 -6.13 3.93
N PRO A 283 -10.77 -5.51 4.91
CA PRO A 283 -11.79 -4.51 4.63
C PRO A 283 -11.21 -3.30 3.87
N PRO A 284 -12.04 -2.55 3.12
CA PRO A 284 -11.63 -1.33 2.41
C PRO A 284 -10.93 -0.33 3.32
N LEU A 285 -9.99 0.43 2.77
CA LEU A 285 -9.23 1.42 3.53
C LEU A 285 -10.11 2.64 3.85
N ASP A 286 -10.51 2.80 5.11
CA ASP A 286 -11.37 3.91 5.54
C ASP A 286 -10.60 5.23 5.75
N LEU A 287 -9.34 5.14 6.21
CA LEU A 287 -8.56 6.28 6.68
C LEU A 287 -7.05 6.05 6.47
N LEU A 288 -6.38 6.98 5.77
CA LEU A 288 -4.94 7.00 5.59
C LEU A 288 -4.35 8.26 6.26
N ILE A 289 -3.50 8.06 7.25
CA ILE A 289 -2.84 9.14 8.00
C ILE A 289 -1.37 9.22 7.58
N ARG A 290 -0.89 10.42 7.26
CA ARG A 290 0.53 10.70 7.05
C ARG A 290 0.99 11.81 7.98
N THR A 291 2.06 11.54 8.72
CA THR A 291 2.71 12.52 9.60
C THR A 291 3.73 13.38 8.84
N SER A 292 4.31 14.35 9.56
CA SER A 292 5.43 15.22 9.19
C SER A 292 5.15 16.37 8.21
N GLY A 293 3.88 16.75 8.04
CA GLY A 293 3.46 17.90 7.22
C GLY A 293 3.70 17.74 5.71
N VAL A 294 3.87 16.50 5.23
CA VAL A 294 4.19 16.22 3.82
C VAL A 294 2.97 15.69 3.08
N GLU A 295 2.43 16.48 2.15
CA GLU A 295 1.23 16.17 1.37
C GLU A 295 1.52 15.30 0.12
N ARG A 296 1.78 14.01 0.33
CA ARG A 296 1.83 12.99 -0.75
C ARG A 296 1.65 11.58 -0.22
N LEU A 297 1.31 10.61 -1.08
CA LEU A 297 1.20 9.20 -0.66
C LEU A 297 2.54 8.43 -0.67
N SER A 298 3.53 8.84 -1.49
CA SER A 298 4.83 8.14 -1.62
C SER A 298 4.73 6.65 -1.99
N ASP A 299 3.92 6.35 -3.02
CA ASP A 299 3.73 4.99 -3.57
C ASP A 299 3.28 3.97 -2.51
N PHE A 300 2.32 4.39 -1.68
CA PHE A 300 1.75 3.61 -0.59
C PHE A 300 0.25 3.42 -0.79
N MET A 301 -0.21 2.16 -0.79
CA MET A 301 -1.64 1.80 -0.82
C MET A 301 -2.45 2.51 -1.92
N LEU A 302 -1.88 2.72 -3.11
CA LEU A 302 -2.48 3.55 -4.17
C LEU A 302 -3.74 2.94 -4.78
N TRP A 303 -3.85 1.61 -4.80
CA TRP A 303 -5.06 0.91 -5.24
C TRP A 303 -6.15 0.94 -4.15
N GLN A 304 -5.73 0.75 -2.90
CA GLN A 304 -6.61 0.62 -1.74
C GLN A 304 -7.14 1.99 -1.27
N ALA A 305 -6.39 3.07 -1.49
CA ALA A 305 -6.78 4.45 -1.24
C ALA A 305 -7.73 4.96 -2.36
N HIS A 306 -8.96 4.46 -2.33
CA HIS A 306 -10.01 4.79 -3.30
C HIS A 306 -10.80 6.05 -2.87
N GLN A 307 -11.84 6.40 -3.63
CA GLN A 307 -12.69 7.59 -3.42
C GLN A 307 -13.34 7.68 -2.02
N ASP A 308 -13.55 6.54 -1.35
CA ASP A 308 -14.13 6.45 -0.01
C ASP A 308 -13.11 6.53 1.13
N THR A 309 -11.82 6.64 0.81
CA THR A 309 -10.73 6.74 1.79
C THR A 309 -10.50 8.20 2.19
N ASP A 310 -10.70 8.51 3.47
CA ASP A 310 -10.28 9.78 4.04
C ASP A 310 -8.74 9.83 4.13
N ILE A 311 -8.12 10.88 3.60
CA ILE A 311 -6.66 11.10 3.69
C ILE A 311 -6.40 12.32 4.58
N GLU A 312 -5.63 12.12 5.65
CA GLU A 312 -5.36 13.14 6.67
C GLU A 312 -3.84 13.35 6.82
N PHE A 313 -3.37 14.57 6.51
CA PHE A 313 -1.98 14.98 6.66
C PHE A 313 -1.78 15.74 7.97
N VAL A 314 -0.86 15.28 8.81
CA VAL A 314 -0.63 15.82 10.16
C VAL A 314 0.75 16.47 10.24
N ASP A 315 0.79 17.75 10.63
CA ASP A 315 2.03 18.52 10.82
C ASP A 315 2.68 18.29 12.20
N CYS A 316 3.08 17.04 12.46
CA CYS A 316 3.91 16.64 13.60
C CYS A 316 4.87 15.53 13.16
N MET A 317 6.04 15.36 13.79
CA MET A 317 6.90 14.22 13.44
C MET A 317 6.30 12.92 14.00
N TRP A 318 6.53 11.77 13.35
CA TRP A 318 5.99 10.49 13.84
C TRP A 318 6.32 10.17 15.32
N PRO A 319 7.53 10.40 15.87
CA PRO A 319 7.80 10.18 17.30
C PRO A 319 7.04 11.11 18.26
N GLU A 320 6.43 12.19 17.74
CA GLU A 320 5.63 13.16 18.50
C GLU A 320 4.12 12.90 18.36
N PHE A 321 3.72 12.05 17.41
CA PHE A 321 2.31 11.73 17.15
C PHE A 321 1.75 10.87 18.28
N ASP A 322 0.73 11.41 18.95
CA ASP A 322 0.17 10.82 20.16
C ASP A 322 -1.37 10.75 20.12
N VAL A 323 -1.96 10.34 21.26
CA VAL A 323 -3.40 10.23 21.43
C VAL A 323 -4.15 11.54 21.18
N TRP A 324 -3.56 12.70 21.50
CA TRP A 324 -4.21 14.01 21.36
C TRP A 324 -4.21 14.48 19.90
N HIS A 325 -3.28 14.01 19.08
CA HIS A 325 -3.33 14.17 17.63
C HIS A 325 -4.31 13.18 16.99
N PHE A 326 -4.36 11.93 17.47
CA PHE A 326 -5.12 10.87 16.81
C PHE A 326 -6.63 10.86 17.15
N LEU A 327 -7.03 11.13 18.39
CA LEU A 327 -8.46 11.15 18.78
C LEU A 327 -9.30 12.18 17.99
N PRO A 328 -8.84 13.42 17.73
CA PRO A 328 -9.57 14.37 16.89
C PRO A 328 -9.76 13.89 15.45
N ILE A 329 -8.78 13.16 14.88
CA ILE A 329 -8.87 12.59 13.54
C ILE A 329 -9.96 11.51 13.50
N LEU A 330 -9.94 10.57 14.46
CA LEU A 330 -10.98 9.54 14.58
C LEU A 330 -12.38 10.14 14.81
N LEU A 331 -12.49 11.17 15.63
CA LEU A 331 -13.74 11.89 15.85
C LEU A 331 -14.22 12.60 14.58
N GLY A 332 -13.32 13.28 13.87
CA GLY A 332 -13.59 13.97 12.62
C GLY A 332 -14.13 13.01 11.55
N TRP A 333 -13.42 11.91 11.33
CA TRP A 333 -13.84 10.81 10.45
C TRP A 333 -15.23 10.28 10.83
N GLY A 334 -15.45 9.97 12.11
CA GLY A 334 -16.73 9.44 12.59
C GLY A 334 -17.89 10.41 12.41
N LEU A 335 -17.64 11.72 12.56
CA LEU A 335 -18.62 12.78 12.29
C LEU A 335 -18.91 12.94 10.79
N LYS A 336 -17.90 12.88 9.91
CA LYS A 336 -18.08 12.88 8.45
C LYS A 336 -18.92 11.67 8.02
N ARG A 337 -18.53 10.46 8.40
CA ARG A 337 -19.24 9.21 8.06
C ARG A 337 -20.70 9.22 8.56
N LYS A 338 -20.95 9.77 9.75
CA LYS A 338 -22.32 9.94 10.30
C LYS A 338 -23.19 10.95 9.55
N ARG A 339 -22.60 11.96 8.89
CA ARG A 339 -23.33 12.89 7.99
C ARG A 339 -23.66 12.21 6.68
N PHE A 340 -22.67 11.60 6.02
CA PHE A 340 -22.84 10.83 4.79
C PHE A 340 -23.96 9.78 4.90
N LEU A 341 -23.96 8.95 5.96
CA LEU A 341 -25.00 7.94 6.18
C LEU A 341 -26.40 8.52 6.40
N ARG A 342 -26.52 9.78 6.86
CA ARG A 342 -27.82 10.48 6.95
C ARG A 342 -28.28 11.01 5.61
N GLU A 343 -27.36 11.52 4.80
CA GLU A 343 -27.64 12.04 3.45
C GLU A 343 -28.11 10.91 2.54
N VAL A 344 -27.39 9.77 2.49
CA VAL A 344 -27.80 8.56 1.78
C VAL A 344 -29.21 8.12 2.19
N LYS A 345 -29.48 8.03 3.50
CA LYS A 345 -30.80 7.62 4.00
C LYS A 345 -31.92 8.59 3.59
N LEU A 346 -31.66 9.90 3.62
CA LEU A 346 -32.65 10.90 3.20
C LEU A 346 -32.97 10.81 1.71
N ASP A 347 -31.98 10.49 0.87
CA ASP A 347 -32.18 10.29 -0.57
C ASP A 347 -32.84 8.94 -0.90
N GLU A 348 -32.61 7.89 -0.11
CA GLU A 348 -33.41 6.65 -0.15
C GLU A 348 -34.88 6.93 0.20
N GLU A 349 -35.16 7.69 1.27
CA GLU A 349 -36.52 8.06 1.68
C GLU A 349 -37.22 8.94 0.60
N ARG A 350 -36.48 9.86 -0.04
CA ARG A 350 -36.98 10.69 -1.16
C ARG A 350 -37.24 9.90 -2.43
N THR A 351 -36.37 8.95 -2.79
CA THR A 351 -36.54 8.11 -3.98
C THR A 351 -37.70 7.14 -3.81
N HIS A 352 -37.86 6.54 -2.64
CA HIS A 352 -39.06 5.75 -2.31
C HIS A 352 -40.35 6.58 -2.36
N SER A 353 -40.32 7.81 -1.82
CA SER A 353 -41.47 8.73 -1.90
C SER A 353 -41.82 9.14 -3.34
N ARG A 354 -40.81 9.37 -4.18
CA ARG A 354 -40.99 9.64 -5.62
C ARG A 354 -41.50 8.41 -6.37
N GLY A 355 -40.97 7.22 -6.11
CA GLY A 355 -41.45 5.96 -6.68
C GLY A 355 -42.91 5.70 -6.33
N ALA A 356 -43.29 5.86 -5.06
CA ALA A 356 -44.67 5.71 -4.60
C ALA A 356 -45.63 6.74 -5.22
N ASN A 357 -45.17 7.97 -5.51
CA ASN A 357 -45.96 8.97 -6.24
C ASN A 357 -46.05 8.65 -7.74
N LEU A 358 -44.97 8.20 -8.39
CA LEU A 358 -45.00 7.72 -9.78
C LEU A 358 -45.93 6.50 -9.96
N SER A 359 -45.96 5.59 -8.98
CA SER A 359 -46.94 4.49 -8.93
C SER A 359 -48.38 4.93 -8.63
N ARG A 360 -48.60 6.16 -8.16
CA ARG A 360 -49.93 6.78 -8.04
C ARG A 360 -50.35 7.53 -9.31
N ASP A 361 -49.42 8.21 -9.98
CA ASP A 361 -49.69 8.94 -11.22
C ASP A 361 -49.95 8.00 -12.41
N TRP A 362 -49.39 6.78 -12.42
CA TRP A 362 -49.77 5.70 -13.34
C TRP A 362 -51.06 4.94 -12.92
N GLY A 363 -51.91 5.58 -12.11
CA GLY A 363 -53.10 4.99 -11.49
C GLY A 363 -54.44 5.54 -11.97
N HIS A 364 -54.50 6.43 -12.96
CA HIS A 364 -55.78 6.93 -13.53
C HIS A 364 -55.65 7.47 -14.97
N ASN A 365 -55.60 6.58 -15.97
CA ASN A 365 -56.35 6.79 -17.21
C ASN A 365 -56.60 5.46 -17.95
N ASP A 366 -57.76 5.36 -18.57
CA ASP A 366 -58.33 4.13 -19.13
C ASP A 366 -57.46 3.39 -20.16
N TYR A 367 -57.42 2.05 -20.06
CA TYR A 367 -57.94 1.20 -21.14
C TYR A 367 -58.30 -0.20 -20.59
N VAL A 368 -59.60 -0.49 -20.53
CA VAL A 368 -60.16 -1.76 -20.04
C VAL A 368 -60.50 -2.67 -21.22
N GLN A 369 -59.95 -3.89 -21.20
CA GLN A 369 -60.48 -5.16 -21.75
C GLN A 369 -61.19 -5.15 -23.13
N GLU A 370 -60.51 -5.65 -24.17
CA GLU A 370 -60.99 -6.65 -25.16
C GLU A 370 -59.79 -6.95 -26.09
N LYS A 371 -59.50 -8.16 -26.60
CA LYS A 371 -60.32 -9.37 -26.81
C LYS A 371 -59.45 -10.64 -26.74
N LYS A 372 -60.10 -11.80 -26.59
CA LYS A 372 -59.50 -13.13 -26.73
C LYS A 372 -59.15 -13.46 -28.19
N GLY A 373 -58.07 -14.22 -28.38
CA GLY A 373 -57.97 -15.23 -29.44
C GLY A 373 -57.29 -14.84 -30.75
N LEU A 374 -55.98 -15.10 -30.84
CA LEU A 374 -55.34 -16.01 -31.81
C LEU A 374 -53.86 -16.19 -31.47
#